data_AF-A0A0C3DS31-F1
#
_entry.id   AF-A0A0C3DS31-F1
#
_cell.length_a   1.000
_cell.length_b   1.000
_cell.length_c   1.000
_cell.angle_alpha   90.00
_cell.angle_beta   90.00
_cell.angle_gamma   90.00
#
_symmetry.space_group_name_H-M   'P 1'
#
loop_
_entity.id
_entity.type
_entity.pdbx_description
1 polymer ?
#
loop_
_entity_poly.entity_id
_entity_poly.type
_entity_poly.pdbx_seq_one_letter_code
_entity_poly.pdbx_strand_id
1 'polypeptide(L)'
;EATMTRYHAALNKLECLVIRRLFELQKLLMSGTGKHFLVVIDFILLLNLGYKLRQQISKGLQQWSEAIRNAITRYNTQARLINRPMVTWKDIAEYSFLGEFDLLHNAHLDIRECDWTKPAYREATLKYFKLCRAKEEITHLNVEICRLHTLIHDEAISVANVINKLQQSNRMLAQELHWQYCSHLAINAIHINCLDRIKSCPDFSG
;
A
#
# COMPACT_ATOMS: atom_id res chain seq x y z
N GLU A 1 2.94 -38.96 18.51
CA GLU A 1 3.09 -37.55 18.92
C GLU A 1 4.15 -36.77 18.14
N ALA A 2 5.44 -37.16 18.18
CA ALA A 2 6.51 -36.35 17.59
C ALA A 2 6.38 -36.06 16.08
N THR A 3 5.74 -36.94 15.30
CA THR A 3 5.48 -36.75 13.86
C THR A 3 4.45 -35.66 13.60
N MET A 4 3.34 -35.64 14.35
CA MET A 4 2.31 -34.59 14.26
C MET A 4 2.86 -33.22 14.67
N THR A 5 3.65 -33.14 15.75
CA THR A 5 4.27 -31.88 16.18
C THR A 5 5.21 -31.31 15.12
N ARG A 6 6.00 -32.16 14.47
CA ARG A 6 6.88 -31.75 13.36
C ARG A 6 6.09 -31.30 12.13
N TYR A 7 4.97 -31.94 11.83
CA TYR A 7 4.06 -31.51 10.77
C TYR A 7 3.47 -30.13 11.05
N HIS A 8 2.93 -29.90 12.25
CA HIS A 8 2.41 -28.58 12.64
C HIS A 8 3.50 -27.50 12.64
N ALA A 9 4.71 -27.81 13.08
CA ALA A 9 5.83 -26.87 13.01
C ALA A 9 6.22 -26.51 11.56
N ALA A 10 6.23 -27.49 10.67
CA ALA A 10 6.49 -27.27 9.24
C ALA A 10 5.36 -26.47 8.57
N LEU A 11 4.11 -26.75 8.93
CA LEU A 11 2.90 -26.06 8.49
C LEU A 11 2.93 -24.58 8.90
N ASN A 12 3.09 -24.30 10.19
CA ASN A 12 3.16 -22.94 10.73
C ASN A 12 4.32 -22.14 10.09
N LYS A 13 5.46 -22.79 9.84
CA LYS A 13 6.60 -22.13 9.19
C LYS A 13 6.30 -21.75 7.75
N LEU A 14 5.62 -22.61 7.01
CA LEU A 14 5.21 -22.37 5.63
C LEU A 14 4.14 -21.25 5.59
N GLU A 15 3.16 -21.28 6.49
CA GLU A 15 2.16 -20.22 6.67
C GLU A 15 2.78 -18.85 6.90
N CYS A 16 3.65 -18.71 7.90
CA CYS A 16 4.28 -17.43 8.20
C CYS A 16 5.03 -16.86 7.00
N LEU A 17 5.71 -17.70 6.21
CA LEU A 17 6.47 -17.25 5.04
C LEU A 17 5.55 -16.81 3.90
N VAL A 18 4.44 -17.50 3.66
CA VAL A 18 3.47 -17.13 2.63
C VAL A 18 2.71 -15.87 3.00
N ILE A 19 2.26 -15.75 4.26
CA ILE A 19 1.65 -14.54 4.79
C ILE A 19 2.60 -13.35 4.63
N ARG A 20 3.87 -13.51 5.02
CA ARG A 20 4.88 -12.48 4.86
C ARG A 20 5.05 -12.08 3.40
N ARG A 21 5.10 -13.04 2.47
CA ARG A 21 5.17 -12.76 1.02
C ARG A 21 3.95 -11.95 0.55
N LEU A 22 2.75 -12.31 0.96
CA LEU A 22 1.53 -11.61 0.55
C LEU A 22 1.51 -10.16 1.03
N PHE A 23 1.90 -9.91 2.29
CA PHE A 23 2.03 -8.54 2.80
C PHE A 23 3.10 -7.74 2.05
N GLU A 24 4.24 -8.36 1.71
CA GLU A 24 5.29 -7.68 0.93
C GLU A 24 4.86 -7.40 -0.51
N LEU A 25 4.16 -8.33 -1.17
CA LEU A 25 3.55 -8.09 -2.49
C LEU A 25 2.53 -6.96 -2.44
N GLN A 26 1.71 -6.90 -1.40
CA GLN A 26 0.76 -5.80 -1.19
C GLN A 26 1.50 -4.47 -1.00
N LYS A 27 2.62 -4.42 -0.26
CA LYS A 27 3.44 -3.21 -0.15
C LYS A 27 4.00 -2.76 -1.51
N LEU A 28 4.45 -3.71 -2.34
CA LEU A 28 4.92 -3.42 -3.70
C LEU A 28 3.79 -2.86 -4.58
N LEU A 29 2.59 -3.43 -4.48
CA LEU A 29 1.40 -2.92 -5.19
C LEU A 29 0.92 -1.56 -4.66
N MET A 30 1.04 -1.30 -3.35
CA MET A 30 0.73 0.01 -2.75
C MET A 30 1.80 1.07 -3.01
N SER A 31 3.00 0.69 -3.44
CA SER A 31 4.07 1.63 -3.81
C SER A 31 3.88 2.29 -5.19
N GLY A 32 2.80 1.96 -5.92
CA GLY A 32 2.43 2.68 -7.12
C GLY A 32 1.36 1.96 -7.95
N THR A 33 0.29 2.70 -8.26
CA THR A 33 -0.70 2.46 -9.32
C THR A 33 -1.77 1.37 -9.10
N GLY A 34 -2.85 1.79 -8.43
CA GLY A 34 -4.17 1.47 -8.97
C GLY A 34 -4.35 2.20 -10.31
N LYS A 35 -4.44 1.46 -11.41
CA LYS A 35 -4.80 1.95 -12.76
C LYS A 35 -3.85 2.95 -13.44
N HIS A 36 -2.58 2.60 -13.62
CA HIS A 36 -1.76 3.17 -14.72
C HIS A 36 -0.54 2.31 -15.05
N PHE A 37 -0.76 1.00 -15.23
CA PHE A 37 0.32 0.01 -15.31
C PHE A 37 1.21 0.12 -16.57
N LEU A 38 0.83 0.90 -17.59
CA LEU A 38 1.59 0.97 -18.85
C LEU A 38 2.31 2.29 -19.15
N VAL A 39 1.98 3.40 -18.48
CA VAL A 39 2.66 4.70 -18.73
C VAL A 39 3.65 5.07 -17.62
N VAL A 40 3.55 4.42 -16.45
CA VAL A 40 4.41 4.72 -15.29
C VAL A 40 5.76 4.00 -15.36
N ILE A 41 5.88 2.92 -16.16
CA ILE A 41 7.14 2.20 -16.35
C ILE A 41 8.20 3.13 -16.98
N ASP A 42 7.81 4.01 -17.91
CA ASP A 42 8.73 4.97 -18.54
C ASP A 42 9.09 6.16 -17.62
N PHE A 43 8.20 6.58 -16.72
CA PHE A 43 8.46 7.69 -15.79
C PHE A 43 9.33 7.26 -14.59
N ILE A 44 9.27 6.00 -14.18
CA ILE A 44 10.08 5.42 -13.08
C ILE A 44 11.49 4.99 -13.52
N LEU A 45 11.73 4.89 -14.84
CA LEU A 45 13.03 4.54 -15.43
C LEU A 45 14.11 5.62 -15.21
N LEU A 46 13.74 6.87 -14.83
CA LEU A 46 14.66 8.02 -14.84
C LEU A 46 15.21 8.51 -13.48
N LEU A 47 14.91 7.89 -12.32
CA LEU A 47 15.54 8.29 -11.04
C LEU A 47 16.43 7.18 -10.44
N ASN A 48 17.73 7.45 -10.36
CA ASN A 48 18.78 6.58 -9.77
C ASN A 48 18.53 6.17 -8.30
N LEU A 49 17.65 6.87 -7.56
CA LEU A 49 17.22 6.47 -6.21
C LEU A 49 16.43 5.16 -6.19
N GLY A 50 15.73 4.83 -7.28
CA GLY A 50 14.94 3.61 -7.39
C GLY A 50 15.77 2.35 -7.67
N TYR A 51 16.95 2.46 -8.30
CA TYR A 51 17.68 1.27 -8.76
C TYR A 51 18.21 0.42 -7.61
N LYS A 52 18.82 1.03 -6.58
CA LYS A 52 19.29 0.31 -5.38
C LYS A 52 18.13 -0.30 -4.58
N LEU A 53 17.03 0.45 -4.42
CA LEU A 53 15.84 -0.06 -3.74
C LEU A 53 15.21 -1.23 -4.51
N ARG A 54 15.10 -1.12 -5.85
CA ARG A 54 14.65 -2.20 -6.74
C ARG A 54 15.55 -3.43 -6.67
N GLN A 55 16.87 -3.26 -6.60
CA GLN A 55 17.78 -4.39 -6.40
C GLN A 55 17.58 -5.07 -5.04
N GLN A 56 17.37 -4.31 -3.97
CA GLN A 56 17.10 -4.87 -2.64
C GLN A 56 15.76 -5.61 -2.61
N ILE A 57 14.73 -5.05 -3.24
CA ILE A 57 13.43 -5.70 -3.43
C ILE A 57 13.59 -6.99 -4.23
N SER A 58 14.31 -6.96 -5.36
CA SER A 58 14.55 -8.13 -6.21
C SER A 58 15.31 -9.24 -5.47
N LYS A 59 16.37 -8.88 -4.74
CA LYS A 59 17.13 -9.82 -3.90
C LYS A 59 16.26 -10.40 -2.78
N GLY A 60 15.44 -9.56 -2.13
CA GLY A 60 14.46 -9.99 -1.13
C GLY A 60 13.46 -10.99 -1.70
N LEU A 61 12.86 -10.68 -2.87
CA LEU A 61 11.94 -11.57 -3.57
C LEU A 61 12.57 -12.92 -3.92
N GLN A 62 13.81 -12.93 -4.41
CA GLN A 62 14.55 -14.17 -4.71
C GLN A 62 14.80 -15.00 -3.43
N GLN A 63 15.29 -14.36 -2.37
CA GLN A 63 15.53 -15.02 -1.08
C GLN A 63 14.24 -15.59 -0.47
N TRP A 64 13.12 -14.89 -0.62
CA TRP A 64 11.81 -15.38 -0.15
C TRP A 64 11.28 -16.52 -1.01
N SER A 65 11.45 -16.45 -2.34
CA SER A 65 11.06 -17.54 -3.22
C SER A 65 11.79 -18.83 -2.83
N GLU A 66 13.08 -18.71 -2.54
CA GLU A 66 13.90 -19.82 -2.09
C GLU A 66 13.49 -20.32 -0.69
N ALA A 67 13.21 -19.41 0.25
CA ALA A 67 12.74 -19.78 1.58
C ALA A 67 11.40 -20.53 1.55
N ILE A 68 10.47 -20.10 0.69
CA ILE A 68 9.17 -20.75 0.54
C ILE A 68 9.33 -22.11 -0.16
N ARG A 69 10.17 -22.24 -1.22
CA ARG A 69 10.47 -23.55 -1.82
C ARG A 69 11.02 -24.54 -0.79
N ASN A 70 11.94 -24.09 0.05
CA ASN A 70 12.49 -24.91 1.13
C ASN A 70 11.44 -25.28 2.18
N ALA A 71 10.53 -24.37 2.52
CA ALA A 71 9.43 -24.64 3.44
C ALA A 71 8.41 -25.63 2.85
N ILE A 72 8.09 -25.53 1.56
CA ILE A 72 7.23 -26.49 0.83
C ILE A 72 7.85 -27.89 0.90
N THR A 73 9.15 -28.03 0.62
CA THR A 73 9.84 -29.32 0.68
C THR A 73 9.77 -29.94 2.08
N ARG A 74 10.01 -29.13 3.12
CA ARG A 74 9.89 -29.56 4.52
C ARG A 74 8.48 -29.98 4.88
N TYR A 75 7.48 -29.19 4.48
CA TYR A 75 6.07 -29.52 4.66
C TYR A 75 5.70 -30.83 3.96
N ASN A 76 5.98 -30.97 2.66
CA ASN A 76 5.65 -32.16 1.87
C ASN A 76 6.31 -33.43 2.40
N THR A 77 7.52 -33.32 2.96
CA THR A 77 8.21 -34.43 3.63
C THR A 77 7.42 -34.91 4.84
N GLN A 78 6.94 -33.99 5.70
CA GLN A 78 6.14 -34.37 6.87
C GLN A 78 4.72 -34.79 6.47
N ALA A 79 4.11 -34.11 5.48
CA ALA A 79 2.77 -34.41 4.97
C ALA A 79 2.68 -35.85 4.44
N ARG A 80 3.71 -36.33 3.74
CA ARG A 80 3.81 -37.72 3.26
C ARG A 80 3.75 -38.74 4.40
N LEU A 81 4.41 -38.45 5.52
CA LEU A 81 4.45 -39.36 6.67
C LEU A 81 3.08 -39.49 7.38
N ILE A 82 2.20 -38.52 7.19
CA ILE A 82 0.88 -38.44 7.85
C ILE A 82 -0.25 -38.51 6.81
N ASN A 83 0.06 -38.90 5.57
CA ASN A 83 -0.89 -39.01 4.46
C ASN A 83 -1.76 -37.75 4.23
N ARG A 84 -1.12 -36.57 4.26
CA ARG A 84 -1.74 -35.26 4.02
C ARG A 84 -1.47 -34.78 2.59
N PRO A 85 -2.34 -33.91 2.02
CA PRO A 85 -2.14 -33.39 0.67
C PRO A 85 -0.82 -32.60 0.56
N MET A 86 -0.11 -32.85 -0.53
CA MET A 86 1.11 -32.11 -0.87
C MET A 86 0.75 -30.78 -1.53
N VAL A 87 1.60 -29.78 -1.32
CA VAL A 87 1.43 -28.44 -1.89
C VAL A 87 2.54 -28.16 -2.87
N THR A 88 2.20 -27.59 -4.02
CA THR A 88 3.13 -27.21 -5.08
C THR A 88 3.38 -25.70 -5.06
N TRP A 89 4.52 -25.29 -5.61
CA TRP A 89 4.80 -23.86 -5.82
C TRP A 89 3.71 -23.16 -6.64
N LYS A 90 3.12 -23.85 -7.62
CA LYS A 90 2.04 -23.32 -8.46
C LYS A 90 0.83 -22.90 -7.62
N ASP A 91 0.40 -23.79 -6.73
CA ASP A 91 -0.71 -23.55 -5.79
C ASP A 91 -0.43 -22.28 -4.95
N ILE A 92 0.81 -22.10 -4.48
CA ILE A 92 1.23 -20.93 -3.69
C ILE A 92 1.39 -19.66 -4.54
N ALA A 93 1.77 -19.81 -5.81
CA ALA A 93 1.96 -18.69 -6.72
C ALA A 93 0.62 -18.11 -7.20
N GLU A 94 -0.41 -18.95 -7.32
CA GLU A 94 -1.78 -18.57 -7.68
C GLU A 94 -2.51 -17.87 -6.54
N TYR A 95 -2.06 -18.02 -5.28
CA TYR A 95 -2.62 -17.30 -4.16
C TYR A 95 -2.33 -15.79 -4.23
N SER A 96 -3.40 -15.02 -4.39
CA SER A 96 -3.43 -13.57 -4.41
C SER A 96 -3.84 -12.99 -3.05
N PHE A 97 -4.50 -13.79 -2.21
CA PHE A 97 -5.06 -13.37 -0.92
C PHE A 97 -4.70 -14.33 0.23
N LEU A 98 -4.58 -13.77 1.44
CA LEU A 98 -4.23 -14.50 2.67
C LEU A 98 -5.16 -15.68 2.95
N GLY A 99 -6.42 -15.53 2.60
CA GLY A 99 -7.46 -16.51 2.84
C GLY A 99 -7.53 -17.63 1.82
N GLU A 100 -6.80 -17.58 0.70
CA GLU A 100 -6.72 -18.67 -0.28
C GLU A 100 -5.74 -19.76 0.17
N PHE A 101 -5.05 -19.54 1.28
CA PHE A 101 -4.10 -20.48 1.82
C PHE A 101 -4.79 -21.67 2.52
N ASP A 102 -5.03 -22.74 1.77
CA ASP A 102 -5.67 -23.98 2.23
C ASP A 102 -4.93 -24.69 3.39
N LEU A 103 -3.68 -24.32 3.63
CA LEU A 103 -2.82 -24.84 4.70
C LEU A 103 -3.27 -24.36 6.10
N LEU A 104 -3.72 -23.10 6.23
CA LEU A 104 -4.31 -22.57 7.49
C LEU A 104 -5.56 -23.33 7.90
N HIS A 105 -6.25 -23.95 6.95
CA HIS A 105 -7.53 -24.62 7.16
C HIS A 105 -7.41 -25.98 7.85
N ASN A 106 -6.22 -26.59 7.88
CA ASN A 106 -6.02 -27.92 8.48
C ASN A 106 -5.37 -27.88 9.87
N ALA A 107 -4.97 -26.70 10.36
CA ALA A 107 -4.08 -26.60 11.52
C ALA A 107 -4.81 -26.65 12.87
N HIS A 108 -6.03 -26.11 13.00
CA HIS A 108 -6.65 -25.95 14.33
C HIS A 108 -8.18 -26.05 14.40
N LEU A 109 -8.93 -25.57 13.39
CA LEU A 109 -10.40 -25.63 13.33
C LEU A 109 -10.80 -25.60 11.84
N ASP A 110 -11.71 -26.48 11.42
CA ASP A 110 -12.20 -26.48 10.04
C ASP A 110 -13.15 -25.30 9.83
N ILE A 111 -12.57 -24.18 9.39
CA ILE A 111 -13.30 -22.94 9.05
C ILE A 111 -13.75 -22.93 7.58
N ARG A 112 -13.53 -24.00 6.81
CA ARG A 112 -13.89 -24.08 5.38
C ARG A 112 -15.40 -23.94 5.16
N GLU A 113 -16.18 -24.37 6.14
CA GLU A 113 -17.64 -24.27 6.10
C GLU A 113 -18.14 -22.86 6.43
N CYS A 114 -17.30 -22.00 7.02
CA CYS A 114 -17.69 -20.64 7.35
C CYS A 114 -17.87 -19.80 6.08
N ASP A 115 -19.00 -19.12 5.93
CA ASP A 115 -19.27 -18.33 4.73
C ASP A 115 -18.20 -17.27 4.44
N TRP A 116 -17.63 -16.61 5.46
CA TRP A 116 -16.58 -15.62 5.26
C TRP A 116 -15.26 -16.18 4.67
N THR A 117 -15.09 -17.51 4.56
CA THR A 117 -13.93 -18.11 3.88
C THR A 117 -14.12 -18.28 2.38
N LYS A 118 -15.36 -18.28 1.88
CA LYS A 118 -15.66 -18.46 0.45
C LYS A 118 -15.18 -17.23 -0.36
N PRO A 119 -14.45 -17.42 -1.48
CA PRO A 119 -13.88 -16.32 -2.26
C PRO A 119 -14.89 -15.26 -2.67
N ALA A 120 -16.07 -15.67 -3.14
CA ALA A 120 -17.14 -14.76 -3.55
C ALA A 120 -17.62 -13.84 -2.41
N TYR A 121 -17.79 -14.39 -1.20
CA TYR A 121 -18.23 -13.62 -0.04
C TYR A 121 -17.14 -12.67 0.46
N ARG A 122 -15.87 -13.06 0.38
CA ARG A 122 -14.74 -12.15 0.68
C ARG A 122 -14.66 -10.99 -0.31
N GLU A 123 -14.79 -11.28 -1.61
CA GLU A 123 -14.77 -10.24 -2.64
C GLU A 123 -15.93 -9.25 -2.44
N ALA A 124 -17.14 -9.76 -2.17
CA ALA A 124 -18.30 -8.94 -1.84
C ALA A 124 -18.07 -8.08 -0.59
N THR A 125 -17.50 -8.68 0.47
CA THR A 125 -17.18 -7.99 1.72
C THR A 125 -16.14 -6.88 1.51
N LEU A 126 -15.08 -7.14 0.75
CA LEU A 126 -14.08 -6.14 0.40
C LEU A 126 -14.68 -4.99 -0.40
N LYS A 127 -15.54 -5.27 -1.38
CA LYS A 127 -16.26 -4.25 -2.16
C LYS A 127 -17.18 -3.42 -1.26
N TYR A 128 -17.93 -4.07 -0.37
CA TYR A 128 -18.80 -3.40 0.59
C TYR A 128 -18.03 -2.45 1.51
N PHE A 129 -16.93 -2.92 2.13
CA PHE A 129 -16.13 -2.07 2.99
C PHE A 129 -15.42 -0.95 2.23
N LYS A 130 -14.93 -1.19 1.00
CA LYS A 130 -14.39 -0.13 0.14
C LYS A 130 -15.44 0.95 -0.13
N LEU A 131 -16.70 0.57 -0.36
CA LEU A 131 -17.79 1.52 -0.56
C LEU A 131 -18.12 2.30 0.72
N CYS A 132 -18.11 1.64 1.89
CA CYS A 132 -18.29 2.31 3.17
C CYS A 132 -17.16 3.32 3.43
N ARG A 133 -15.90 2.90 3.24
CA ARG A 133 -14.73 3.78 3.38
C ARG A 133 -14.75 4.92 2.36
N ALA A 134 -15.19 4.69 1.13
CA ALA A 134 -15.31 5.76 0.14
C ALA A 134 -16.32 6.83 0.59
N LYS A 135 -17.43 6.44 1.21
CA LYS A 135 -18.40 7.39 1.78
C LYS A 135 -17.81 8.20 2.93
N GLU A 136 -17.10 7.54 3.83
CA GLU A 136 -16.37 8.22 4.92
C GLU A 136 -15.31 9.19 4.36
N GLU A 137 -14.54 8.74 3.38
CA GLU A 137 -13.48 9.53 2.74
C GLU A 137 -14.05 10.79 2.09
N ILE A 138 -15.22 10.72 1.44
CA ILE A 138 -15.91 11.91 0.90
C ILE A 138 -16.16 12.94 2.01
N THR A 139 -16.66 12.51 3.16
CA THR A 139 -16.92 13.43 4.29
C THR A 139 -15.64 14.03 4.86
N HIS A 140 -14.56 13.25 4.93
CA HIS A 140 -13.25 13.72 5.38
C HIS A 140 -12.63 14.71 4.39
N LEU A 141 -12.72 14.42 3.09
CA LEU A 141 -12.17 15.26 2.04
C LEU A 141 -12.82 16.64 2.02
N ASN A 142 -14.12 16.78 2.29
CA ASN A 142 -14.74 18.10 2.38
C ASN A 142 -14.05 18.99 3.43
N VAL A 143 -13.78 18.44 4.62
CA VAL A 143 -13.06 19.16 5.68
C VAL A 143 -11.61 19.48 5.28
N GLU A 144 -10.89 18.51 4.72
CA GLU A 144 -9.49 18.67 4.35
C GLU A 144 -9.29 19.62 3.16
N ILE A 145 -10.22 19.65 2.19
CA ILE A 145 -10.22 20.61 1.08
C ILE A 145 -10.31 22.04 1.61
N CYS A 146 -11.23 22.28 2.56
CA CYS A 146 -11.36 23.57 3.21
C CYS A 146 -10.10 23.95 3.99
N ARG A 147 -9.56 23.02 4.79
CA ARG A 147 -8.31 23.24 5.56
C ARG A 147 -7.13 23.57 4.67
N LEU A 148 -6.94 22.82 3.58
CA LEU A 148 -5.84 23.06 2.65
C LEU A 148 -5.99 24.42 1.97
N HIS A 149 -7.20 24.78 1.58
CA HIS A 149 -7.47 26.10 0.99
C HIS A 149 -7.14 27.24 1.97
N THR A 150 -7.57 27.13 3.23
CA THR A 150 -7.23 28.10 4.29
C THR A 150 -5.72 28.13 4.56
N LEU A 151 -5.06 26.97 4.64
CA LEU A 151 -3.62 26.88 4.86
C LEU A 151 -2.83 27.62 3.79
N ILE A 152 -3.18 27.43 2.51
CA ILE A 152 -2.52 28.13 1.38
C ILE A 152 -2.72 29.65 1.49
N HIS A 153 -3.93 30.09 1.86
CA HIS A 153 -4.23 31.50 2.04
C HIS A 153 -3.43 32.13 3.19
N ASP A 154 -3.43 31.48 4.35
CA ASP A 154 -2.74 31.95 5.55
C ASP A 154 -1.21 31.94 5.36
N GLU A 155 -0.69 30.92 4.67
CA GLU A 155 0.73 30.85 4.29
C GLU A 155 1.11 32.07 3.42
N ALA A 156 0.32 32.40 2.40
CA ALA A 156 0.59 33.53 1.53
C ALA A 156 0.65 34.86 2.30
N ILE A 157 -0.28 35.08 3.23
CA ILE A 157 -0.29 36.27 4.09
C ILE A 157 0.94 36.27 5.02
N SER A 158 1.23 35.14 5.65
CA SER A 158 2.35 35.00 6.58
C SER A 158 3.69 35.28 5.90
N VAL A 159 3.93 34.67 4.74
CA VAL A 159 5.17 34.85 3.97
C VAL A 159 5.29 36.28 3.46
N ALA A 160 4.21 36.89 2.95
CA ALA A 160 4.22 38.30 2.55
C ALA A 160 4.61 39.23 3.71
N ASN A 161 4.07 38.99 4.91
CA ASN A 161 4.42 39.75 6.11
C ASN A 161 5.88 39.57 6.51
N VAL A 162 6.42 38.36 6.43
CA VAL A 162 7.84 38.08 6.71
C VAL A 162 8.74 38.78 5.70
N ILE A 163 8.41 38.72 4.40
CA ILE A 163 9.17 39.42 3.35
C ILE A 163 9.17 40.92 3.62
N ASN A 164 8.02 41.54 3.94
CA ASN A 164 7.93 42.97 4.23
C ASN A 164 8.78 43.38 5.45
N LYS A 165 8.80 42.57 6.51
CA LYS A 165 9.68 42.79 7.67
C LYS A 165 11.16 42.67 7.29
N LEU A 166 11.51 41.64 6.53
CA LEU A 166 12.88 41.42 6.08
C LEU A 166 13.36 42.49 5.11
N GLN A 167 12.48 43.09 4.30
CA GLN A 167 12.87 44.22 3.44
C GLN A 167 13.43 45.41 4.24
N GLN A 168 12.99 45.59 5.48
CA GLN A 168 13.48 46.67 6.36
C GLN A 168 14.80 46.31 7.05
N SER A 169 15.04 45.04 7.36
CA SER A 169 16.23 44.61 8.12
C SER A 169 17.34 43.99 7.26
N ASN A 170 16.99 43.15 6.29
CA ASN A 170 17.91 42.43 5.40
C ASN A 170 17.27 42.20 4.02
N ARG A 171 17.56 43.12 3.10
CA ARG A 171 17.00 43.11 1.74
C ARG A 171 17.42 41.90 0.91
N MET A 172 18.65 41.40 1.07
CA MET A 172 19.14 40.24 0.29
C MET A 172 18.36 38.98 0.69
N LEU A 173 18.18 38.74 2.00
CA LEU A 173 17.40 37.61 2.48
C LEU A 173 15.92 37.70 2.08
N ALA A 174 15.35 38.91 2.07
CA ALA A 174 13.99 39.12 1.59
C ALA A 174 13.82 38.76 0.10
N GLN A 175 14.81 39.08 -0.73
CA GLN A 175 14.80 38.74 -2.16
C GLN A 175 14.90 37.24 -2.40
N GLU A 176 15.81 36.55 -1.70
CA GLU A 176 15.94 35.09 -1.82
C GLU A 176 14.68 34.35 -1.37
N LEU A 177 14.09 34.75 -0.23
CA LEU A 177 12.84 34.18 0.25
C LEU A 177 11.69 34.40 -0.74
N HIS A 178 11.59 35.60 -1.30
CA HIS A 178 10.60 35.92 -2.33
C HIS A 178 10.77 35.04 -3.57
N TRP A 179 12.00 34.90 -4.06
CA TRP A 179 12.31 34.07 -5.22
C TRP A 179 11.94 32.60 -5.00
N GLN A 180 12.31 32.05 -3.85
CA GLN A 180 11.95 30.67 -3.51
C GLN A 180 10.44 30.50 -3.40
N TYR A 181 9.74 31.47 -2.81
CA TYR A 181 8.29 31.41 -2.63
C TYR A 181 7.51 31.54 -3.96
N CYS A 182 8.05 32.21 -4.98
CA CYS A 182 7.41 32.26 -6.31
C CYS A 182 7.17 30.86 -6.91
N SER A 183 8.09 29.92 -6.71
CA SER A 183 7.91 28.53 -7.13
C SER A 183 6.77 27.84 -6.38
N HIS A 184 6.64 28.11 -5.07
CA HIS A 184 5.55 27.60 -4.25
C HIS A 184 4.19 28.18 -4.68
N LEU A 185 4.13 29.47 -5.01
CA LEU A 185 2.91 30.12 -5.52
C LEU A 185 2.40 29.48 -6.81
N ALA A 186 3.31 29.12 -7.74
CA ALA A 186 2.93 28.44 -8.97
C ALA A 186 2.28 27.07 -8.71
N ILE A 187 2.82 26.31 -7.75
CA ILE A 187 2.26 25.02 -7.32
C ILE A 187 0.91 25.24 -6.62
N ASN A 188 0.84 26.20 -5.70
CA ASN A 188 -0.38 26.54 -4.97
C ASN A 188 -1.49 27.02 -5.92
N ALA A 189 -1.18 27.71 -7.02
CA ALA A 189 -2.16 28.10 -8.02
C ALA A 189 -2.83 26.89 -8.71
N ILE A 190 -2.06 25.82 -8.99
CA ILE A 190 -2.60 24.57 -9.52
C ILE A 190 -3.51 23.90 -8.49
N HIS A 191 -3.08 23.87 -7.23
CA HIS A 191 -3.89 23.31 -6.14
C HIS A 191 -5.20 24.08 -5.95
N ILE A 192 -5.15 25.42 -5.88
CA ILE A 192 -6.35 26.26 -5.75
C ILE A 192 -7.33 25.97 -6.89
N ASN A 193 -6.88 25.96 -8.14
CA ASN A 193 -7.76 25.65 -9.28
C ASN A 193 -8.41 24.26 -9.15
N CYS A 194 -7.65 23.24 -8.72
CA CYS A 194 -8.20 21.93 -8.45
C CYS A 194 -9.26 21.95 -7.32
N LEU A 195 -8.96 22.64 -6.22
CA LEU A 195 -9.87 22.78 -5.08
C LEU A 195 -11.15 23.51 -5.48
N ASP A 196 -11.07 24.57 -6.27
CA ASP A 196 -12.22 25.33 -6.76
C ASP A 196 -13.13 24.48 -7.65
N ARG A 197 -12.54 23.63 -8.50
CA ARG A 197 -13.28 22.66 -9.31
C ARG A 197 -14.01 21.64 -8.46
N ILE A 198 -13.39 21.16 -7.38
CA ILE A 198 -14.02 20.21 -6.45
C ILE A 198 -15.15 20.89 -5.68
N LYS A 199 -14.95 22.12 -5.20
CA LYS A 199 -15.98 22.93 -4.54
C LYS A 199 -17.20 23.20 -5.44
N SER A 200 -17.00 23.17 -6.76
CA SER A 200 -18.06 23.35 -7.75
C SER A 200 -18.87 22.07 -8.01
N CYS A 201 -18.48 20.92 -7.45
CA CYS A 201 -19.21 19.67 -7.61
C CYS A 201 -20.48 19.64 -6.75
N PRO A 202 -21.59 19.07 -7.24
CA PRO A 202 -22.87 19.06 -6.53
C PRO A 202 -22.85 18.24 -5.22
N ASP A 203 -21.96 17.24 -5.13
CA ASP A 203 -21.82 16.39 -3.95
C ASP A 203 -20.91 17.00 -2.86
N PHE A 204 -20.31 18.16 -3.14
CA PHE A 204 -19.51 18.88 -2.17
C PHE A 204 -20.42 19.56 -1.14
N SER A 205 -20.21 19.25 0.14
CA SER A 205 -21.10 19.70 1.23
C SER A 205 -20.42 20.59 2.25
N GLY A 206 -19.16 21.00 2.02
CA GLY A 206 -18.43 21.88 2.94
C GLY A 206 -17.10 22.36 2.41
#